data_AF-A0A0F9DR73-F1
#
_entry.id   AF-A0A0F9DR73-F1
#
_cell.length_a   1.000
_cell.length_b   1.000
_cell.length_c   1.000
_cell.angle_alpha   90.00
_cell.angle_beta   90.00
_cell.angle_gamma   90.00
#
_symmetry.space_group_name_H-M   'P 1'
#
loop_
_entity.id
_entity.type
_entity.pdbx_description
1 polymer ?
#
loop_
_entity_poly.entity_id
_entity_poly.type
_entity_poly.pdbx_seq_one_letter_code
_entity_poly.pdbx_strand_id
1 'polypeptide(L)'
;PMPNLGSPSGKWDWVEHHIPELKKHTIITNVDKGTFAGHYRVLIDDKDENVNSFTTAGGRGILCPRPWNSGGGHDTVARIEMVLERICG
;
A
#
# COMPACT_ATOMS: atom_id res chain seq x y z
N PRO A 1 -13.89 13.70 -6.43
CA PRO A 1 -13.35 12.71 -7.41
C PRO A 1 -14.48 12.16 -8.28
N MET A 2 -14.32 12.12 -9.61
CA MET A 2 -15.28 11.47 -10.50
C MET A 2 -15.23 9.94 -10.29
N PRO A 3 -16.38 9.26 -10.12
CA PRO A 3 -16.38 7.81 -9.98
C PRO A 3 -15.97 7.15 -11.31
N ASN A 4 -14.77 6.57 -11.33
CA ASN A 4 -14.31 5.79 -12.47
C ASN A 4 -14.84 4.35 -12.32
N LEU A 5 -16.03 4.10 -12.88
CA LEU A 5 -16.77 2.84 -12.75
C LEU A 5 -15.99 1.61 -13.24
N GLY A 6 -15.06 1.77 -14.18
CA GLY A 6 -14.17 0.70 -14.66
C GLY A 6 -12.87 0.53 -13.86
N SER A 7 -12.65 1.34 -12.83
CA SER A 7 -11.39 1.29 -12.05
C SER A 7 -11.19 -0.03 -11.29
N PRO A 8 -12.22 -0.69 -10.73
CA PRO A 8 -12.04 -1.98 -10.08
C PRO A 8 -11.65 -3.09 -11.07
N SER A 9 -12.35 -3.21 -12.20
CA SER A 9 -12.06 -4.25 -13.20
C SER A 9 -10.67 -4.08 -13.80
N GLY A 10 -10.26 -2.87 -14.16
CA GLY A 10 -8.93 -2.63 -14.73
C GLY A 10 -7.79 -2.96 -13.75
N LYS A 11 -7.99 -2.76 -12.44
CA LYS A 11 -7.01 -3.20 -11.42
C LYS A 11 -6.94 -4.72 -11.32
N TRP A 12 -8.09 -5.40 -11.41
CA TRP A 12 -8.16 -6.84 -11.38
C TRP A 12 -7.44 -7.47 -12.58
N ASP A 13 -7.71 -6.95 -13.79
CA ASP A 13 -7.07 -7.39 -15.02
C ASP A 13 -5.55 -7.17 -14.97
N TRP A 14 -5.10 -6.06 -14.39
CA TRP A 14 -3.67 -5.77 -14.23
C TRP A 14 -2.97 -6.80 -13.34
N VAL A 15 -3.56 -7.15 -12.19
CA VAL A 15 -3.01 -8.17 -11.28
C VAL A 15 -2.99 -9.54 -11.95
N GLU A 16 -4.08 -9.91 -12.62
CA GLU A 16 -4.17 -11.19 -13.34
C GLU A 16 -3.09 -11.33 -14.43
N HIS A 17 -2.72 -10.23 -15.08
CA HIS A 17 -1.70 -10.26 -16.14
C HIS A 17 -0.26 -10.21 -15.61
N HIS A 18 0.03 -9.39 -14.60
CA HIS A 18 1.42 -9.10 -14.20
C HIS A 18 1.88 -9.85 -12.96
N ILE A 19 0.98 -10.21 -12.06
CA ILE A 19 1.30 -10.89 -10.79
C ILE A 19 0.21 -11.95 -10.47
N PRO A 20 -0.02 -12.91 -11.38
CA PRO A 20 -1.15 -13.85 -11.30
C PRO A 20 -1.17 -14.68 -10.01
N GLU A 21 -0.01 -14.92 -9.39
CA GLU A 21 0.13 -15.61 -8.10
C GLU A 21 -0.58 -14.89 -6.95
N LEU A 22 -0.75 -13.56 -7.03
CA LEU A 22 -1.46 -12.78 -6.03
C LEU A 22 -2.96 -12.63 -6.32
N LYS A 23 -3.47 -13.13 -7.45
CA LYS A 23 -4.88 -12.97 -7.84
C LYS A 23 -5.84 -13.43 -6.74
N LYS A 24 -5.60 -14.60 -6.15
CA LYS A 24 -6.42 -15.17 -5.06
C LYS A 24 -6.26 -14.46 -3.71
N HIS A 25 -5.22 -13.63 -3.59
CA HIS A 25 -4.89 -12.87 -2.38
C HIS A 25 -5.20 -11.37 -2.52
N THR A 26 -5.76 -10.96 -3.66
CA THR A 26 -6.05 -9.55 -3.96
C THR A 26 -7.46 -9.18 -3.53
N ILE A 27 -7.57 -8.06 -2.81
CA ILE A 27 -8.84 -7.46 -2.42
C ILE A 27 -8.91 -6.06 -3.02
N ILE A 28 -9.99 -5.78 -3.75
CA ILE A 28 -10.31 -4.44 -4.24
C ILE A 28 -11.53 -3.93 -3.48
N THR A 29 -11.36 -2.83 -2.77
CA THR A 29 -12.39 -2.27 -1.90
C THR A 29 -12.28 -0.76 -1.83
N ASN A 30 -13.39 -0.11 -1.47
CA ASN A 30 -13.47 1.33 -1.21
C ASN A 30 -13.42 1.66 0.29
N VAL A 31 -13.20 0.66 1.15
CA VAL A 31 -13.08 0.85 2.59
C VAL A 31 -11.78 1.59 2.91
N ASP A 32 -11.82 2.42 3.96
CA ASP A 32 -10.64 3.12 4.46
C ASP A 32 -9.52 2.14 4.85
N LYS A 33 -8.28 2.48 4.49
CA LYS A 33 -7.13 1.60 4.70
C LYS A 33 -6.88 1.30 6.18
N GLY A 34 -7.16 2.27 7.06
CA GLY A 34 -7.05 2.11 8.51
C GLY A 34 -7.96 1.02 9.07
N THR A 35 -9.05 0.65 8.38
CA THR A 35 -9.92 -0.46 8.79
C THR A 35 -9.20 -1.82 8.70
N PHE A 36 -8.15 -1.92 7.89
CA PHE A 36 -7.32 -3.11 7.79
C PHE A 36 -6.13 -3.09 8.74
N ALA A 37 -5.94 -2.06 9.57
CA ALA A 37 -4.84 -1.99 10.51
C ALA A 37 -4.90 -3.11 11.58
N GLY A 38 -3.74 -3.44 12.14
CA GLY A 38 -3.60 -4.45 13.18
C GLY A 38 -2.15 -4.74 13.49
N HIS A 39 -1.90 -5.32 14.66
CA HIS A 39 -0.55 -5.42 15.26
C HIS A 39 0.52 -6.08 14.36
N TYR A 40 0.12 -7.06 13.55
CA TYR A 40 0.99 -7.79 12.62
C TYR A 40 0.74 -7.44 11.14
N ARG A 41 0.13 -6.29 10.88
CA ARG A 41 -0.23 -5.86 9.52
C ARG A 41 0.63 -4.70 9.09
N VAL A 42 1.09 -4.78 7.85
CA VAL A 42 1.92 -3.76 7.21
C VAL A 42 1.14 -3.13 6.07
N LEU A 43 1.19 -1.80 5.98
CA LEU A 43 0.73 -1.04 4.82
C LEU A 43 1.94 -0.40 4.15
N ILE A 44 2.10 -0.62 2.84
CA ILE A 44 3.03 0.12 1.99
C ILE A 44 2.19 1.02 1.09
N ASP A 45 2.34 2.34 1.23
CA ASP A 45 1.53 3.32 0.50
C ASP A 45 2.35 4.58 0.21
N ASP A 46 2.05 5.27 -0.88
CA ASP A 46 2.75 6.48 -1.28
C ASP A 46 2.12 7.77 -0.73
N LYS A 47 0.98 7.68 -0.04
CA LYS A 47 0.29 8.84 0.52
C LYS A 47 0.49 8.92 2.02
N ASP A 48 1.11 10.01 2.48
CA ASP A 48 1.40 10.30 3.89
C ASP A 48 0.18 10.08 4.80
N GLU A 49 -0.99 10.60 4.43
CA GLU A 49 -2.18 10.50 5.27
C GLU A 49 -2.66 9.05 5.43
N ASN A 50 -2.51 8.20 4.40
CA ASN A 50 -2.88 6.79 4.49
C ASN A 50 -1.96 6.04 5.47
N VAL A 51 -0.67 6.29 5.37
CA VAL A 51 0.35 5.68 6.25
C VAL A 51 0.13 6.12 7.70
N ASN A 52 -0.12 7.41 7.93
CA ASN A 52 -0.38 7.96 9.25
C ASN A 52 -1.68 7.41 9.86
N SER A 53 -2.77 7.36 9.08
CA SER A 53 -4.05 6.79 9.52
C SER A 53 -3.91 5.31 9.89
N PHE A 54 -3.25 4.51 9.04
CA PHE A 54 -3.04 3.07 9.29
C PHE A 54 -2.19 2.81 10.53
N THR A 55 -1.14 3.62 10.73
CA THR A 55 -0.27 3.50 11.92
C THR A 55 -1.01 3.89 13.19
N THR A 56 -1.81 4.97 13.14
CA THR A 56 -2.64 5.42 14.27
C THR A 56 -3.68 4.36 14.66
N ALA A 57 -4.21 3.62 13.68
CA ALA A 57 -5.14 2.51 13.89
C ALA A 57 -4.46 1.21 14.39
N GLY A 58 -3.16 1.23 14.72
CA GLY A 58 -2.44 0.12 15.34
C GLY A 58 -1.74 -0.83 14.35
N GLY A 59 -1.63 -0.43 13.09
CA GLY A 59 -0.82 -1.11 12.07
C GLY A 59 0.60 -0.57 11.97
N ARG A 60 1.39 -1.15 11.05
CA ARG A 60 2.73 -0.67 10.70
C ARG A 60 2.68 -0.02 9.31
N GLY A 61 2.90 1.28 9.22
CA GLY A 61 2.94 2.00 7.94
C GLY A 61 4.38 2.16 7.40
N ILE A 62 4.55 1.91 6.10
CA ILE A 62 5.78 2.19 5.35
C ILE A 62 5.42 3.18 4.23
N LEU A 63 5.97 4.38 4.30
CA LEU A 63 5.84 5.37 3.23
C LEU A 63 6.73 4.97 2.05
N CYS A 64 6.10 4.65 0.93
CA CYS A 64 6.76 4.40 -0.35
C CYS A 64 7.28 5.75 -0.90
N PRO A 65 8.60 6.00 -0.98
CA PRO A 65 9.11 7.32 -1.33
C PRO A 65 8.75 7.72 -2.76
N ARG A 66 8.21 8.92 -2.92
CA ARG A 66 7.85 9.52 -4.20
C ARG A 66 8.17 11.02 -4.19
N PRO A 67 8.36 11.66 -5.36
CA PRO A 67 8.63 13.10 -5.44
C PRO A 67 7.57 13.99 -4.79
N TRP A 68 6.33 13.50 -4.65
CA TRP A 68 5.18 14.24 -4.12
C TRP A 68 4.89 14.02 -2.64
N ASN A 69 5.61 13.13 -1.96
CA ASN A 69 5.35 12.80 -0.55
C ASN A 69 6.55 13.14 0.33
N SER A 70 6.37 13.07 1.66
CA SER A 70 7.41 13.48 2.61
C SER A 70 8.68 12.61 2.59
N GLY A 71 8.61 11.41 2.01
CA GLY A 71 9.74 10.49 1.91
C GLY A 71 10.82 10.99 0.95
N GLY A 72 10.42 11.64 -0.14
CA GLY A 72 11.31 12.15 -1.19
C GLY A 72 12.17 11.08 -1.88
N GLY A 73 12.76 11.42 -3.02
CA GLY A 73 13.94 10.71 -3.52
C GLY A 73 13.74 9.67 -4.63
N HIS A 74 14.86 8.98 -4.87
CA HIS A 74 15.11 8.02 -5.94
C HIS A 74 15.60 6.71 -5.29
N ASP A 75 15.14 5.56 -5.82
CA ASP A 75 15.27 4.19 -5.28
C ASP A 75 14.25 3.77 -4.20
N THR A 76 13.00 3.62 -4.66
CA THR A 76 11.85 3.19 -3.85
C THR A 76 12.01 1.79 -3.25
N VAL A 77 12.58 0.84 -4.00
CA VAL A 77 12.61 -0.58 -3.59
C VAL A 77 13.59 -0.78 -2.45
N ALA A 78 14.82 -0.29 -2.59
CA ALA A 78 15.84 -0.40 -1.54
C ALA A 78 15.36 0.23 -0.22
N ARG A 79 14.61 1.34 -0.30
CA ARG A 79 14.05 2.00 0.89
C ARG A 79 13.00 1.15 1.59
N ILE A 80 12.15 0.44 0.84
CA ILE A 80 11.12 -0.43 1.39
C ILE A 80 11.75 -1.68 2.01
N GLU A 81 12.68 -2.33 1.32
CA GLU A 81 13.39 -3.53 1.81
C GLU A 81 14.07 -3.26 3.17
N MET A 82 14.83 -2.17 3.26
CA MET A 82 15.48 -1.77 4.52
C MET A 82 14.48 -1.56 5.67
N VAL A 83 13.25 -1.09 5.41
CA VAL A 83 12.23 -0.93 6.46
C VAL A 83 11.64 -2.27 6.85
N LEU A 84 11.35 -3.13 5.86
CA LEU A 84 10.80 -4.46 6.09
C LEU A 84 11.73 -5.30 6.99
N GLU A 85 13.04 -5.27 6.71
CA GLU A 85 14.04 -5.96 7.55
C GLU A 85 14.00 -5.50 9.01
N ARG A 86 13.78 -4.20 9.26
CA ARG A 86 13.73 -3.67 10.64
C ARG A 86 12.47 -4.02 11.40
N ILE A 87 11.36 -4.28 10.70
CA ILE A 87 10.06 -4.54 11.35
C ILE A 87 9.68 -6.02 11.36
N CYS A 88 10.26 -6.83 10.48
CA CYS A 88 9.95 -8.25 10.34
C CYS A 88 11.14 -9.17 10.65
N GLY A 89 12.37 -8.64 10.70
CA GLY A 89 13.58 -9.36 11.09
C GLY A 89 13.79 -9.44 12.59
#